data_AF-A0A845LWE6-F1
#
_entry.id   AF-A0A845LWE6-F1
#
_cell.length_a   1.000
_cell.length_b   1.000
_cell.length_c   1.000
_cell.angle_alpha   90.00
_cell.angle_beta   90.00
_cell.angle_gamma   90.00
#
_symmetry.space_group_name_H-M   'P 1'
#
loop_
_entity.id
_entity.type
_entity.pdbx_description
1 polymer ?
#
loop_
_entity_poly.entity_id
_entity_poly.type
_entity_poly.pdbx_seq_one_letter_code
_entity_poly.pdbx_strand_id
1 'polypeptide(L)'
;MSNYKTQQDFVYYDDYWKYVIDKNMKEAQLRYETELCQRHENKRLNAAIQVIAICAVLCLAFSGVVIRSAAIYQAKYDVHILHSEIRDMQLEVEELRAHIDNAVSLSHVESVALNELKMQYPESNQIVHVALNWNYTMDDTAEDSQIAVVEKGLAFAAKLN
;
A
#
# COMPACT_ATOMS: atom_id res chain seq x y z
N MET A 1 29.38 -49.20 -40.82
CA MET A 1 30.19 -49.58 -42.01
C MET A 1 29.73 -48.71 -43.17
N SER A 2 30.61 -47.84 -43.69
CA SER A 2 30.26 -46.95 -44.80
C SER A 2 30.20 -47.76 -46.09
N ASN A 3 29.04 -47.76 -46.75
CA ASN A 3 28.75 -48.53 -47.96
C ASN A 3 29.11 -47.68 -49.20
N TYR A 4 30.39 -47.33 -49.33
CA TYR A 4 30.88 -46.48 -50.42
C TYR A 4 31.34 -47.36 -51.58
N LYS A 5 30.77 -47.15 -52.77
CA LYS A 5 31.26 -47.78 -53.99
C LYS A 5 32.40 -46.94 -54.57
N THR A 6 33.48 -47.60 -54.92
CA THR A 6 34.67 -47.00 -55.55
C THR A 6 34.63 -47.22 -57.06
N GLN A 7 35.50 -46.54 -57.81
CA GLN A 7 35.54 -46.67 -59.27
C GLN A 7 35.72 -48.11 -59.77
N GLN A 8 36.35 -48.98 -58.96
CA GLN A 8 36.58 -50.40 -59.28
C GLN A 8 35.31 -51.25 -59.22
N ASP A 9 34.22 -50.74 -58.62
CA ASP A 9 32.96 -51.46 -58.48
C ASP A 9 32.03 -51.30 -59.69
N PHE A 10 32.44 -50.53 -60.70
CA PHE A 10 31.65 -50.22 -61.90
C PHE A 10 32.36 -50.73 -63.15
N VAL A 11 31.60 -51.37 -64.04
CA VAL A 11 32.11 -51.92 -65.31
C VAL A 11 32.37 -50.82 -66.34
N TYR A 12 31.63 -49.72 -66.26
CA TYR A 12 31.71 -48.59 -67.19
C TYR A 12 31.95 -47.27 -66.46
N TYR A 13 32.76 -46.41 -67.06
CA TYR A 13 33.13 -45.10 -66.51
C TYR A 13 31.92 -44.14 -66.39
N ASP A 14 30.97 -44.22 -67.33
CA ASP A 14 29.76 -43.40 -67.34
C ASP A 14 28.86 -43.66 -66.11
N ASP A 15 28.73 -44.94 -65.72
CA ASP A 15 27.95 -45.34 -64.54
C ASP A 15 28.55 -44.81 -63.24
N TYR A 16 29.89 -44.73 -63.15
CA TYR A 16 30.57 -44.18 -61.99
C TYR A 16 30.32 -42.67 -61.85
N TRP A 17 30.41 -41.91 -62.94
CA TRP A 17 30.11 -40.47 -62.90
C TRP A 17 28.66 -40.19 -62.55
N LYS A 18 27.73 -40.98 -63.08
CA LYS A 18 26.32 -40.89 -62.71
C LYS A 18 26.09 -41.16 -61.22
N TYR A 19 26.76 -42.17 -60.65
CA TYR A 19 26.71 -42.45 -59.21
C TYR A 19 27.25 -41.29 -58.36
N VAL A 20 28.39 -40.71 -58.75
CA VAL A 20 29.00 -39.58 -58.02
C VAL A 20 28.10 -38.35 -58.08
N ILE A 21 27.51 -38.04 -59.24
CA ILE A 21 26.61 -36.90 -59.41
C ILE A 21 25.34 -37.07 -58.57
N ASP A 22 24.68 -38.22 -58.63
CA ASP A 22 23.46 -38.50 -57.86
C ASP A 22 23.72 -38.48 -56.35
N LYS A 23 24.87 -39.02 -55.91
CA LYS A 23 25.30 -38.96 -54.52
C LYS A 23 25.52 -37.52 -54.05
N ASN A 24 26.28 -36.72 -54.80
CA ASN A 24 26.54 -35.32 -54.45
C ASN A 24 25.24 -34.50 -54.44
N MET A 25 24.30 -34.78 -55.35
CA MET A 25 22.99 -34.13 -55.40
C MET A 25 22.15 -34.48 -54.16
N LYS A 26 22.10 -35.76 -53.75
CA LYS A 26 21.41 -36.20 -52.54
C LYS A 26 22.05 -35.64 -51.27
N GLU A 27 23.38 -35.61 -51.18
CA GLU A 27 24.09 -35.00 -50.05
C GLU A 27 23.83 -33.49 -49.97
N ALA A 28 23.78 -32.79 -51.10
CA ALA A 28 23.44 -31.37 -51.16
C ALA A 28 21.99 -31.11 -50.71
N GLN A 29 21.03 -31.95 -51.13
CA GLN A 29 19.64 -31.88 -50.68
C GLN A 29 19.53 -32.09 -49.17
N LEU A 30 20.21 -33.10 -48.62
CA LEU A 30 20.18 -33.40 -47.19
C LEU A 30 20.82 -32.30 -46.34
N ARG A 31 21.89 -31.66 -46.83
CA ARG A 31 22.47 -30.47 -46.20
C ARG A 31 21.49 -29.30 -46.21
N TYR A 32 20.82 -29.07 -47.33
CA TYR A 32 19.82 -28.01 -47.43
C TYR A 32 18.63 -28.22 -46.48
N GLU A 33 18.11 -29.45 -46.39
CA GLU A 33 17.01 -29.79 -45.47
C GLU A 33 17.43 -29.65 -44.00
N THR A 34 18.64 -30.09 -43.65
CA THR A 34 19.15 -29.95 -42.27
C THR A 34 19.37 -28.49 -41.89
N GLU A 35 19.90 -27.66 -42.79
CA GLU A 35 20.04 -26.22 -42.57
C GLU A 35 18.70 -25.49 -42.43
N LEU A 36 17.68 -25.87 -43.22
CA LEU A 36 16.34 -25.33 -43.08
C LEU A 36 15.74 -25.70 -41.72
N CYS A 37 15.84 -26.97 -41.32
CA CYS A 37 15.31 -27.44 -40.04
C CYS A 37 15.96 -26.70 -38.86
N GLN A 38 17.29 -26.56 -38.86
CA GLN A 38 18.03 -25.80 -37.85
C GLN A 38 17.65 -24.32 -37.81
N ARG A 39 17.43 -23.68 -38.97
CA ARG A 39 16.95 -22.29 -39.02
C ARG A 39 15.55 -22.15 -38.44
N HIS A 40 14.66 -23.12 -38.68
CA HIS A 40 13.32 -23.13 -38.09
C HIS A 40 13.36 -23.33 -36.57
N GLU A 41 14.19 -24.25 -36.07
CA GLU A 41 14.40 -24.45 -34.63
C GLU A 41 14.98 -23.22 -33.95
N ASN A 42 16.02 -22.60 -34.52
CA ASN A 42 16.62 -21.38 -33.99
C ASN A 42 15.64 -20.21 -33.95
N LYS A 43 14.78 -20.07 -34.96
CA LYS A 43 13.70 -19.06 -34.96
C LYS A 43 12.69 -19.31 -33.84
N ARG A 44 12.33 -20.57 -33.58
CA ARG A 44 11.40 -20.94 -32.49
C ARG A 44 12.03 -20.69 -31.13
N LEU A 45 13.30 -21.02 -30.94
CA LEU A 45 14.03 -20.76 -29.70
C LEU A 45 14.18 -19.25 -29.46
N ASN A 46 14.54 -18.47 -30.48
CA ASN A 46 14.63 -17.02 -30.36
C ASN A 46 13.28 -16.38 -30.03
N ALA A 47 12.19 -16.86 -30.64
CA ALA A 47 10.85 -16.40 -30.31
C ALA A 47 10.47 -16.75 -28.86
N ALA A 48 10.79 -17.96 -28.40
CA ALA A 48 10.55 -18.37 -27.01
C ALA A 48 11.35 -17.52 -26.03
N ILE A 49 12.63 -17.26 -26.30
CA ILE A 49 13.50 -16.40 -25.48
C ILE A 49 12.95 -14.98 -25.44
N GLN A 50 12.46 -14.44 -26.58
CA GLN A 50 11.86 -13.11 -26.62
C GLN A 50 10.60 -13.02 -25.75
N VAL A 51 9.73 -14.03 -25.79
CA VAL A 51 8.54 -14.08 -24.93
C VAL A 51 8.93 -14.18 -23.46
N ILE A 52 9.89 -15.04 -23.11
CA ILE A 52 10.39 -15.18 -21.74
C ILE A 52 11.00 -13.86 -21.25
N ALA A 53 11.77 -13.17 -22.09
CA ALA A 53 12.36 -11.88 -21.74
C ALA A 53 11.28 -10.82 -21.48
N ILE A 54 10.23 -10.76 -22.29
CA ILE A 54 9.09 -9.86 -22.08
C ILE A 54 8.38 -10.19 -20.76
N CYS A 55 8.11 -11.47 -20.50
CA CYS A 55 7.52 -11.91 -19.23
C CYS A 55 8.39 -11.54 -18.03
N ALA A 56 9.71 -11.72 -18.12
CA ALA A 56 10.64 -11.37 -17.05
C ALA A 56 10.62 -9.86 -16.75
N VAL A 57 10.61 -9.01 -17.79
CA VAL A 57 10.51 -7.55 -17.63
C VAL A 57 9.18 -7.15 -16.98
N LEU A 58 8.06 -7.76 -17.40
CA LEU A 58 6.76 -7.51 -16.79
C LEU A 58 6.75 -7.92 -15.31
N CYS A 59 7.25 -9.12 -14.97
CA CYS A 59 7.33 -9.58 -13.59
C CYS A 59 8.16 -8.62 -12.70
N LEU A 60 9.29 -8.12 -13.20
CA LEU A 60 10.11 -7.15 -12.48
C LEU A 60 9.38 -5.80 -12.31
N ALA A 61 8.68 -5.32 -13.34
CA ALA A 61 7.89 -4.09 -13.25
C ALA A 61 6.75 -4.22 -12.22
N PHE A 62 6.03 -5.35 -12.21
CA PHE A 62 4.97 -5.60 -11.24
C PHE A 62 5.49 -5.77 -9.82
N SER A 63 6.66 -6.40 -9.63
CA SER A 63 7.28 -6.54 -8.32
C SER A 63 7.53 -5.17 -7.65
N GLY A 64 8.00 -4.18 -8.43
CA GLY A 64 8.20 -2.82 -7.92
C GLY A 64 6.91 -2.15 -7.45
N VAL A 65 5.80 -2.35 -8.17
CA VAL A 65 4.48 -1.83 -7.79
C VAL A 65 3.99 -2.48 -6.49
N VAL A 66 4.16 -3.79 -6.33
CA VAL A 66 3.73 -4.50 -5.12
C VAL A 66 4.45 -3.99 -3.87
N ILE A 67 5.76 -3.76 -3.95
CA ILE A 67 6.55 -3.23 -2.82
C ILE A 67 6.06 -1.84 -2.41
N ARG A 68 5.80 -0.96 -3.38
CA ARG A 68 5.26 0.39 -3.10
C ARG A 68 3.86 0.31 -2.50
N SER A 69 3.00 -0.53 -3.04
CA SER A 69 1.66 -0.74 -2.52
C SER A 69 1.67 -1.26 -1.08
N ALA A 70 2.55 -2.20 -0.75
CA ALA A 70 2.69 -2.71 0.62
C ALA A 70 3.02 -1.60 1.63
N ALA A 71 3.97 -0.72 1.30
CA ALA A 71 4.30 0.43 2.14
C ALA A 71 3.11 1.41 2.29
N ILE A 72 2.36 1.64 1.21
CA ILE A 72 1.16 2.48 1.24
C ILE A 72 0.06 1.85 2.12
N TYR A 73 -0.14 0.54 2.04
CA TYR A 73 -1.12 -0.16 2.86
C TYR A 73 -0.75 -0.13 4.34
N GLN A 74 0.53 -0.31 4.66
CA GLN A 74 1.01 -0.17 6.04
C GLN A 74 0.77 1.24 6.57
N ALA A 75 1.16 2.28 5.82
CA ALA A 75 0.92 3.66 6.22
C ALA A 75 -0.59 3.98 6.37
N LYS A 76 -1.44 3.45 5.48
CA LYS A 76 -2.90 3.59 5.61
C LYS A 76 -3.44 2.92 6.87
N TYR A 77 -2.90 1.75 7.21
CA TYR A 77 -3.29 1.02 8.41
C TYR A 77 -2.87 1.79 9.67
N ASP A 78 -1.65 2.30 9.72
CA ASP A 78 -1.15 3.11 10.83
C ASP A 78 -2.01 4.37 11.02
N VAL A 79 -2.36 5.06 9.93
CA VAL A 79 -3.28 6.21 9.97
C VAL A 79 -4.66 5.82 10.50
N HIS A 80 -5.18 4.65 10.12
CA HIS A 80 -6.47 4.18 10.60
C HIS A 80 -6.44 3.91 12.11
N ILE A 81 -5.39 3.25 12.60
CA ILE A 81 -5.19 3.01 14.03
C ILE A 81 -5.08 4.34 14.79
N LEU A 82 -4.27 5.27 14.29
CA LEU A 82 -4.11 6.57 14.95
C LEU A 82 -5.43 7.33 15.01
N HIS A 83 -6.25 7.26 13.95
CA HIS A 83 -7.57 7.87 13.93
C HIS A 83 -8.55 7.17 14.91
N SER A 84 -8.48 5.84 15.06
CA SER A 84 -9.30 5.17 16.08
C SER A 84 -8.87 5.57 17.49
N GLU A 85 -7.56 5.63 17.75
CA GLU A 85 -7.02 6.04 19.05
C GLU A 85 -7.42 7.47 19.41
N ILE A 86 -7.36 8.40 18.45
CA ILE A 86 -7.84 9.78 18.64
C ILE A 86 -9.33 9.80 19.00
N ARG A 87 -10.14 8.98 18.33
CA ARG A 87 -11.58 8.89 18.60
C ARG A 87 -11.84 8.34 19.99
N ASP A 88 -11.12 7.31 20.39
CA ASP A 88 -11.26 6.70 21.72
C ASP A 88 -10.85 7.69 22.82
N MET A 89 -9.75 8.43 22.63
CA MET A 89 -9.35 9.51 23.54
C MET A 89 -10.39 10.64 23.61
N GLN A 90 -11.02 10.99 22.49
CA GLN A 90 -12.09 12.00 22.48
C GLN A 90 -13.33 11.53 23.25
N LEU A 91 -13.69 10.26 23.13
CA LEU A 91 -14.77 9.66 23.91
C LEU A 91 -14.46 9.66 25.40
N GLU A 92 -13.23 9.32 25.79
CA GLU A 92 -12.79 9.36 27.19
C GLU A 92 -12.85 10.79 27.75
N VAL A 93 -12.43 11.79 26.98
CA VAL A 93 -12.56 13.20 27.38
C VAL A 93 -14.01 13.62 27.56
N GLU A 94 -14.91 13.19 26.67
CA GLU A 94 -16.33 13.50 26.76
C GLU A 94 -16.98 12.83 27.97
N GLU A 95 -16.63 11.56 28.24
CA GLU A 95 -17.05 10.84 29.45
C GLU A 95 -16.55 11.53 30.72
N LEU A 96 -15.27 11.93 30.75
CA LEU A 96 -14.68 12.59 31.91
C LEU A 96 -15.30 13.97 32.14
N ARG A 97 -15.60 14.72 31.06
CA ARG A 97 -16.37 15.97 31.14
C ARG A 97 -17.76 15.73 31.71
N ALA A 98 -18.49 14.72 31.23
CA ALA A 98 -19.79 14.37 31.77
C ALA A 98 -19.71 13.98 33.26
N HIS A 99 -18.64 13.31 33.69
CA HIS A 99 -18.40 13.01 35.10
C HIS A 99 -18.15 14.26 35.94
N ILE A 100 -17.35 15.21 35.44
CA ILE A 100 -17.10 16.49 36.10
C ILE A 100 -18.42 17.28 36.20
N ASP A 101 -19.16 17.39 35.10
CA ASP A 101 -20.43 18.11 35.07
C ASP A 101 -21.44 17.50 36.04
N ASN A 102 -21.50 16.16 36.12
CA ASN A 102 -22.33 15.50 37.12
C ASN A 102 -21.84 15.73 38.55
N ALA A 103 -20.53 15.67 38.82
CA ALA A 103 -19.98 15.89 40.15
C ALA A 103 -20.16 17.34 40.64
N VAL A 104 -20.07 18.31 39.73
CA VAL A 104 -20.27 19.73 40.00
C VAL A 104 -21.75 20.12 39.94
N SER A 105 -22.60 19.26 39.36
CA SER A 105 -24.04 19.54 39.26
C SER A 105 -24.64 19.78 40.64
N LEU A 106 -25.45 20.83 40.72
CA LEU A 106 -26.08 21.27 41.98
C LEU A 106 -26.91 20.14 42.61
N SER A 107 -27.55 19.29 41.79
CA SER A 107 -28.33 18.13 42.22
C SER A 107 -27.47 17.05 42.86
N HIS A 108 -26.26 16.81 42.35
CA HIS A 108 -25.32 15.88 42.97
C HIS A 108 -24.81 16.41 44.31
N VAL A 109 -24.44 17.69 44.35
CA VAL A 109 -24.01 18.38 45.58
C VAL A 109 -25.12 18.34 46.64
N GLU A 110 -26.37 18.64 46.25
CA GLU A 110 -27.54 18.56 47.12
C GLU A 110 -27.78 17.13 47.62
N SER A 111 -27.71 16.14 46.73
CA SER A 111 -27.84 14.73 47.07
C SER A 111 -26.80 14.30 48.11
N VAL A 112 -25.52 14.62 47.91
CA VAL A 112 -24.43 14.28 48.85
C VAL A 112 -24.63 15.01 50.18
N ALA A 113 -24.97 16.31 50.14
CA ALA A 113 -25.22 17.10 51.33
C ALA A 113 -26.36 16.53 52.20
N LEU A 114 -27.50 16.20 51.59
CA LEU A 114 -28.68 15.70 52.30
C LEU A 114 -28.53 14.21 52.71
N ASN A 115 -28.05 13.37 51.80
CA ASN A 115 -28.07 11.92 52.00
C ASN A 115 -26.84 11.39 52.73
N GLU A 116 -25.64 11.87 52.40
CA GLU A 116 -24.39 11.38 52.98
C GLU A 116 -23.98 12.21 54.18
N LEU A 117 -23.96 13.54 54.04
CA LEU A 117 -23.54 14.46 55.10
C LEU A 117 -24.65 14.78 56.10
N LYS A 118 -25.88 14.29 55.85
CA LYS A 118 -27.07 14.52 56.69
C LYS A 118 -27.33 15.99 57.00
N MET A 119 -26.96 16.88 56.08
CA MET A 119 -27.28 18.29 56.17
C MET A 119 -28.79 18.48 56.05
N GLN A 120 -29.31 19.50 56.72
CA GLN A 120 -30.71 19.91 56.58
C GLN A 120 -30.78 21.29 55.92
N TYR A 121 -31.83 21.50 55.14
CA TYR A 121 -32.12 22.82 54.61
C TYR A 121 -32.33 23.81 55.77
N PRO A 122 -31.72 25.01 55.70
CA PRO A 122 -31.90 26.03 56.71
C PRO A 122 -33.36 26.49 56.76
N GLU A 123 -33.85 26.78 57.96
CA GLU A 123 -35.17 27.39 58.14
C GLU A 123 -35.17 28.85 57.66
N SER A 124 -36.34 29.38 57.30
CA SER A 124 -36.45 30.74 56.73
C SER A 124 -35.90 31.86 57.63
N ASN A 125 -35.80 31.62 58.95
CA ASN A 125 -35.22 32.51 59.94
C ASN A 125 -33.68 32.49 59.98
N GLN A 126 -33.03 31.48 59.39
CA GLN A 126 -31.58 31.29 59.33
C GLN A 126 -30.97 31.79 58.01
N ILE A 127 -31.80 32.21 57.06
CA ILE A 127 -31.37 32.73 55.76
C ILE A 127 -31.11 34.23 55.87
N VAL A 128 -29.86 34.64 55.71
CA VAL A 128 -29.48 36.06 55.66
C VAL A 128 -29.25 36.46 54.20
N HIS A 129 -30.12 37.32 53.67
CA HIS A 129 -29.95 37.88 52.33
C HIS A 129 -28.93 39.02 52.37
N VAL A 130 -27.77 38.80 51.76
CA VAL A 130 -26.75 39.85 51.59
C VAL A 130 -27.11 40.69 50.37
N ALA A 131 -27.46 41.95 50.58
CA ALA A 131 -27.64 42.91 49.49
C ALA A 131 -26.27 43.29 48.93
N LEU A 132 -25.93 42.75 47.75
CA LEU A 132 -24.72 43.11 47.04
C LEU A 132 -24.90 44.53 46.45
N ASN A 133 -24.26 45.54 47.06
CA ASN A 133 -24.23 46.90 46.51
C ASN A 133 -23.02 47.16 45.57
N TRP A 134 -22.15 46.15 45.41
CA TRP A 134 -21.00 46.22 44.52
C TRP A 134 -21.27 45.44 43.24
N ASN A 135 -21.06 46.13 42.13
CA ASN A 135 -21.22 45.64 40.78
C ASN A 135 -20.07 44.66 40.46
N TYR A 136 -20.10 43.46 41.04
CA TYR A 136 -19.26 42.36 40.59
C TYR A 136 -19.94 41.74 39.39
N THR A 137 -19.60 42.23 38.20
CA THR A 137 -19.70 41.39 37.02
C THR A 137 -18.77 40.22 37.26
N MET A 138 -19.33 39.00 37.35
CA MET A 138 -18.53 37.81 37.10
C MET A 138 -17.92 38.02 35.72
N ASP A 139 -16.61 38.21 35.69
CA ASP A 139 -15.88 38.30 34.44
C ASP A 139 -15.85 36.89 33.85
N ASP A 140 -16.83 36.60 33.00
CA ASP A 140 -16.90 35.36 32.22
C ASP A 140 -15.74 35.27 31.19
N THR A 141 -14.75 36.18 31.22
CA THR A 141 -13.51 36.05 30.46
C THR A 141 -12.42 35.28 31.22
N ALA A 142 -12.77 34.15 31.83
CA ALA A 142 -11.77 33.09 31.95
C ALA A 142 -11.62 32.47 30.55
N GLU A 143 -10.67 33.02 29.80
CA GLU A 143 -10.26 32.59 28.47
C GLU A 143 -10.41 31.06 28.30
N ASP A 144 -11.39 30.65 27.48
CA ASP A 144 -11.27 29.41 26.72
C ASP A 144 -9.92 29.51 26.02
N SER A 145 -8.93 28.77 26.53
CA SER A 145 -7.65 28.59 25.88
C SER A 145 -7.95 27.91 24.55
N GLN A 146 -8.15 28.72 23.51
CA GLN A 146 -8.20 28.27 22.14
C GLN A 146 -6.87 27.57 21.89
N ILE A 147 -6.89 26.24 21.91
CA ILE A 147 -5.83 25.43 21.36
C ILE A 147 -5.84 25.75 19.87
N ALA A 148 -5.04 26.74 19.49
CA ALA A 148 -4.75 27.05 18.11
C ALA A 148 -4.12 25.80 17.50
N VAL A 149 -4.93 25.06 16.74
CA VAL A 149 -4.43 24.08 15.76
C VAL A 149 -3.65 24.90 14.74
N VAL A 150 -2.34 25.00 14.95
CA VAL A 150 -1.40 25.55 13.97
C VAL A 150 -1.32 24.53 12.84
N GLU A 151 -2.19 24.67 11.86
CA GLU A 151 -2.03 24.00 10.59
C GLU A 151 -0.80 24.61 9.90
N LYS A 152 0.37 24.00 10.11
CA LYS A 152 1.56 24.29 9.30
C LYS A 152 1.32 23.74 7.90
N GLY A 153 0.60 24.51 7.08
CA GLY A 153 0.63 24.36 5.64
C GLY A 153 2.06 24.52 5.14
N LEU A 154 2.69 23.41 4.77
CA LEU A 154 3.91 23.38 3.99
C LEU A 154 3.60 23.98 2.61
N ALA A 155 3.72 25.30 2.50
CA ALA A 155 3.82 25.99 1.22
C ALA A 155 5.15 25.57 0.56
N PHE A 156 5.14 24.44 -0.14
CA PHE A 156 6.19 24.10 -1.07
C PHE A 156 6.12 25.10 -2.23
N ALA A 157 7.02 26.07 -2.18
CA ALA A 157 7.29 27.03 -3.23
C ALA A 157 7.56 26.28 -4.55
N ALA A 158 6.60 26.35 -5.48
CA ALA A 158 6.84 26.09 -6.88
C ALA A 158 7.76 27.20 -7.42
N LYS A 159 9.06 26.92 -7.48
CA LYS A 159 10.01 27.75 -8.22
C LYS A 159 9.95 27.30 -9.68
N LEU A 160 9.19 28.04 -10.47
CA LEU A 160 9.36 28.14 -11.92
C LEU A 160 10.80 28.56 -12.22
N ASN A 161 11.56 27.69 -12.87
CA ASN A 161 12.46 28.02 -13.97
C ASN A 161 12.83 26.74 -14.74
#